data_AF-A0A2V9WNT8-F1
#
_entry.id   AF-A0A2V9WNT8-F1
#
_cell.length_a   1.000
_cell.length_b   1.000
_cell.length_c   1.000
_cell.angle_alpha   90.00
_cell.angle_beta   90.00
_cell.angle_gamma   90.00
#
_symmetry.space_group_name_H-M   'P 1'
#
loop_
_entity.id
_entity.type
_entity.pdbx_description
1 polymer ?
#
loop_
_entity_poly.entity_id
_entity_poly.type
_entity_poly.pdbx_seq_one_letter_code
_entity_poly.pdbx_strand_id
1 'polypeptide(L)'
;MLAGFYLIPAVYEPRWVNIAELLRPSMIPQDNFLFTRRYNIHLSFNRLVSIIASTEMLILGALAWHARKSYSRQGSTWWLVLVWTAAAALLMFPITSALWQYLPKLRFVQFPWRLLLCLGVGFSLVVVAGTRRAFSRAVVCLMLLGVTLFGQHFVSLHWRHADSFQEMYGAVQNGEGYKGAAEYVPAGSDPRYEPNRQMPKVAAESDVPARIEIQEWAAESKRFTAESQQPTRLVVRLFNYPAWHVEANGRAVSADTKVITGQMVIALGAGRNRVNVVFARTWDRIAGAVISAVTFLFLLVYLVYWKHKPLMRYFASV
;
A
#
# COMPACT_ATOMS: atom_id res chain seq x y z
N MET A 1 -14.98 8.13 8.00
CA MET A 1 -14.00 7.07 7.66
C MET A 1 -13.91 6.87 6.14
N LEU A 2 -13.60 7.92 5.36
CA LEU A 2 -13.59 7.86 3.89
C LEU A 2 -12.63 6.81 3.31
N ALA A 3 -11.52 6.54 4.01
CA ALA A 3 -10.53 5.55 3.62
C ALA A 3 -10.83 4.14 4.18
N GLY A 4 -12.05 3.86 4.64
CA GLY A 4 -12.43 2.57 5.22
C GLY A 4 -12.21 1.38 4.28
N PHE A 5 -12.39 1.58 2.97
CA PHE A 5 -12.18 0.57 1.93
C PHE A 5 -10.74 0.05 1.88
N TYR A 6 -9.78 0.85 2.35
CA TYR A 6 -8.38 0.48 2.45
C TYR A 6 -8.00 0.10 3.88
N LEU A 7 -8.42 0.90 4.88
CA LEU A 7 -7.99 0.72 6.27
C LEU A 7 -8.57 -0.54 6.92
N ILE A 8 -9.80 -0.93 6.59
CA ILE A 8 -10.41 -2.12 7.21
C ILE A 8 -9.68 -3.39 6.75
N PRO A 9 -9.48 -3.65 5.44
CA PRO A 9 -8.64 -4.76 4.99
C PRO A 9 -7.21 -4.69 5.54
N ALA A 10 -6.58 -3.52 5.54
CA ALA A 10 -5.21 -3.36 6.04
C ALA A 10 -5.05 -3.70 7.54
N VAL A 11 -6.13 -3.61 8.32
CA VAL A 11 -6.15 -4.04 9.73
C VAL A 11 -6.52 -5.52 9.86
N TYR A 12 -7.42 -6.02 9.02
CA TYR A 12 -8.03 -7.34 9.12
C TYR A 12 -7.19 -8.46 8.48
N GLU A 13 -6.63 -8.23 7.29
CA GLU A 13 -5.93 -9.21 6.46
C GLU A 13 -4.49 -9.59 6.89
N PRO A 14 -3.73 -8.82 7.70
CA PRO A 14 -2.35 -9.18 8.07
C PRO A 14 -2.18 -10.56 8.72
N ARG A 15 -3.23 -11.14 9.29
CA ARG A 15 -3.23 -12.53 9.82
C ARG A 15 -3.08 -13.61 8.74
N TRP A 16 -3.33 -13.27 7.48
CA TRP A 16 -3.24 -14.23 6.36
C TRP A 16 -1.82 -14.35 5.83
N VAL A 17 -0.90 -13.52 6.29
CA VAL A 17 0.46 -13.41 5.77
C VAL A 17 1.49 -13.29 6.90
N ASN A 18 2.76 -13.50 6.58
CA ASN A 18 3.87 -13.33 7.51
C ASN A 18 4.28 -11.86 7.68
N ILE A 19 3.35 -10.97 8.06
CA ILE A 19 3.56 -9.51 8.09
C ILE A 19 4.72 -9.07 8.99
N ALA A 20 5.09 -9.89 9.99
CA ALA A 20 6.22 -9.65 10.88
C ALA A 20 7.57 -9.59 10.14
N GLU A 21 7.66 -10.17 8.94
CA GLU A 21 8.87 -10.10 8.10
C GLU A 21 9.21 -8.68 7.65
N LEU A 22 8.27 -7.73 7.74
CA LEU A 22 8.56 -6.30 7.57
C LEU A 22 9.48 -5.73 8.66
N LEU A 23 9.61 -6.41 9.81
CA LEU A 23 10.42 -5.97 10.95
C LEU A 23 11.87 -6.50 10.90
N ARG A 24 12.34 -6.93 9.72
CA ARG A 24 13.73 -7.34 9.50
C ARG A 24 14.70 -6.16 9.70
N PRO A 25 15.97 -6.42 10.05
CA PRO A 25 17.00 -5.38 10.11
C PRO A 25 17.06 -4.56 8.82
N SER A 26 17.37 -3.27 8.90
CA SER A 26 17.29 -2.30 7.79
C SER A 26 15.89 -1.87 7.36
N MET A 27 14.84 -2.60 7.75
CA MET A 27 13.43 -2.27 7.42
C MET A 27 12.66 -1.71 8.62
N ILE A 28 13.25 -1.74 9.82
CA ILE A 28 12.65 -1.14 11.01
C ILE A 28 12.77 0.39 11.00
N PRO A 29 11.82 1.13 11.60
CA PRO A 29 11.85 2.59 11.66
C PRO A 29 13.14 3.18 12.22
N GLN A 30 13.75 2.51 13.21
CA GLN A 30 14.95 2.97 13.90
C GLN A 30 16.17 3.07 12.98
N ASP A 31 16.19 2.29 11.90
CA ASP A 31 17.27 2.29 10.92
C ASP A 31 17.06 3.35 9.83
N ASN A 32 15.86 3.96 9.75
CA ASN A 32 15.39 4.78 8.65
C ASN A 32 14.86 6.17 9.04
N PHE A 33 15.08 6.62 10.28
CA PHE A 33 14.83 8.02 10.65
C PHE A 33 15.66 9.00 9.81
N LEU A 34 15.23 10.26 9.74
CA LEU A 34 16.03 11.31 9.12
C LEU A 34 17.40 11.39 9.81
N PHE A 35 18.44 11.58 9.00
CA PHE A 35 19.84 11.62 9.40
C PHE A 35 20.36 10.34 10.08
N THR A 36 19.71 9.20 9.84
CA THR A 36 20.25 7.91 10.27
C THR A 36 21.70 7.74 9.82
N ARG A 37 22.55 7.35 10.76
CA ARG A 37 23.97 7.01 10.51
C ARG A 37 24.19 5.51 10.49
N ARG A 38 23.15 4.71 10.72
CA ARG A 38 23.23 3.26 10.71
C ARG A 38 23.50 2.80 9.29
N TYR A 39 24.57 2.03 9.12
CA TYR A 39 24.89 1.46 7.82
C TYR A 39 23.85 0.41 7.43
N ASN A 40 23.18 0.64 6.32
CA ASN A 40 22.22 -0.28 5.72
C ASN A 40 22.12 -0.03 4.20
N ILE A 41 21.40 -0.90 3.51
CA ILE A 41 21.18 -0.82 2.06
C ILE A 41 20.46 0.46 1.61
N HIS A 42 19.80 1.16 2.53
CA HIS A 42 19.01 2.38 2.27
C HIS A 42 19.73 3.66 2.69
N LEU A 43 20.98 3.61 3.17
CA LEU A 43 21.64 4.75 3.79
C LEU A 43 21.81 5.95 2.83
N SER A 44 22.21 5.70 1.58
CA SER A 44 22.33 6.74 0.56
C SER A 44 21.00 7.43 0.28
N PHE A 45 19.93 6.63 0.16
CA PHE A 45 18.57 7.11 -0.05
C PHE A 45 18.07 7.90 1.16
N ASN A 46 18.25 7.39 2.38
CA ASN A 46 17.86 8.09 3.62
C ASN A 46 18.60 9.43 3.77
N ARG A 47 19.86 9.53 3.36
CA ARG A 47 20.61 10.81 3.34
C ARG A 47 19.97 11.82 2.39
N LEU A 48 19.66 11.41 1.16
CA LEU A 48 18.97 12.27 0.18
C LEU A 48 17.62 12.75 0.74
N VAL A 49 16.81 11.83 1.25
CA VAL A 49 15.51 12.15 1.85
C VAL A 49 15.66 13.10 3.05
N SER A 50 16.72 12.98 3.84
CA SER A 50 17.00 13.89 4.96
C SER A 50 17.29 15.31 4.51
N ILE A 51 18.02 15.49 3.41
CA ILE A 51 18.29 16.81 2.82
C ILE A 51 16.99 17.43 2.30
N ILE A 52 16.19 16.65 1.58
CA ILE A 52 14.90 17.11 1.03
C ILE A 52 13.96 17.52 2.17
N ALA A 53 13.78 16.64 3.16
CA ALA A 53 12.91 16.88 4.32
C ALA A 53 13.32 18.16 5.08
N SER A 54 14.62 18.36 5.29
CA SER A 54 15.13 19.53 6.02
C SER A 54 14.93 20.82 5.23
N THR A 55 15.14 20.76 3.91
CA THR A 55 14.89 21.91 3.03
C THR A 55 13.42 22.30 3.06
N GLU A 56 12.52 21.32 2.99
CA GLU A 56 11.07 21.56 3.08
C GLU A 56 10.68 22.15 4.44
N MET A 57 11.19 21.61 5.55
CA MET A 57 10.93 22.13 6.90
C MET A 57 11.43 23.56 7.09
N LEU A 58 12.61 23.92 6.55
CA LEU A 58 13.16 25.27 6.62
C LEU A 58 12.30 26.28 5.84
N ILE A 59 11.92 25.93 4.60
CA ILE A 59 11.03 26.77 3.78
C ILE A 59 9.68 26.94 4.49
N LEU A 60 9.12 25.85 5.01
CA LEU A 60 7.86 25.87 5.74
C LEU A 60 7.92 26.77 6.98
N GLY A 61 9.00 26.68 7.77
CA GLY A 61 9.21 27.52 8.95
C GLY A 61 9.28 29.01 8.58
N ALA A 62 10.02 29.36 7.51
CA ALA A 62 10.11 30.73 7.03
C ALA A 62 8.75 31.27 6.54
N LEU A 63 8.00 30.49 5.78
CA LEU A 63 6.67 30.87 5.30
C LEU A 63 5.65 30.99 6.43
N ALA A 64 5.67 30.06 7.39
CA ALA A 64 4.81 30.12 8.57
C ALA A 64 5.09 31.37 9.42
N TRP A 65 6.37 31.73 9.59
CA TRP A 65 6.77 32.95 10.27
C TRP A 65 6.28 34.21 9.55
N HIS A 66 6.38 34.24 8.21
CA HIS A 66 5.88 35.38 7.42
C HIS A 66 4.34 35.47 7.49
N ALA A 67 3.63 34.34 7.44
CA ALA A 67 2.18 34.26 7.46
C ALA A 67 1.55 34.54 8.84
N ARG A 68 2.33 34.47 9.94
CA ARG A 68 1.82 34.47 11.32
C ARG A 68 0.91 35.65 11.67
N LYS A 69 1.25 36.87 11.22
CA LYS A 69 0.46 38.09 11.48
C LYS A 69 -0.86 38.11 10.72
N SER A 70 -0.89 37.42 9.58
CA SER A 70 -1.99 37.45 8.64
C SER A 70 -3.08 36.44 8.99
N TYR A 71 -2.68 35.33 9.60
CA TYR A 71 -3.55 34.20 9.95
C TYR A 71 -3.83 34.07 11.46
N SER A 72 -3.18 34.85 12.33
CA SER A 72 -3.57 34.97 13.75
C SER A 72 -5.03 35.38 13.94
N ARG A 73 -5.65 35.99 12.91
CA ARG A 73 -7.09 36.31 12.85
C ARG A 73 -8.01 35.09 12.66
N GLN A 74 -7.50 33.94 12.24
CA GLN A 74 -8.24 32.68 12.04
C GLN A 74 -7.83 31.61 13.07
N GLY A 75 -7.55 32.05 14.30
CA GLY A 75 -6.72 31.36 15.31
C GLY A 75 -6.83 29.83 15.38
N SER A 76 -8.04 29.27 15.46
CA SER A 76 -8.23 27.82 15.62
C SER A 76 -7.69 27.00 14.42
N THR A 77 -7.97 27.42 13.19
CA THR A 77 -7.53 26.68 11.99
C THR A 77 -6.02 26.75 11.80
N TRP A 78 -5.42 27.92 12.09
CA TRP A 78 -3.97 28.11 11.99
C TRP A 78 -3.21 27.18 12.95
N TRP A 79 -3.69 27.06 14.19
CA TRP A 79 -3.11 26.15 15.16
C TRP A 79 -3.22 24.68 14.75
N LEU A 80 -4.34 24.25 14.18
CA LEU A 80 -4.49 22.88 13.66
C LEU A 80 -3.45 22.56 12.58
N VAL A 81 -3.22 23.49 11.64
CA VAL A 81 -2.21 23.31 10.60
C VAL A 81 -0.80 23.25 11.19
N LEU A 82 -0.47 24.14 12.12
CA LEU A 82 0.83 24.14 12.78
C LEU A 82 1.09 22.86 13.57
N VAL A 83 0.12 22.41 14.37
CA VAL A 83 0.23 21.18 15.16
C VAL A 83 0.36 19.96 14.25
N TRP A 84 -0.46 19.86 13.21
CA TRP A 84 -0.36 18.78 12.21
C TRP A 84 1.04 18.72 11.58
N THR A 85 1.53 19.86 11.12
CA THR A 85 2.82 19.97 10.44
C THR A 85 3.98 19.66 11.39
N ALA A 86 3.93 20.19 12.61
CA ALA A 86 4.95 19.93 13.63
C ALA A 86 4.96 18.45 14.05
N ALA A 87 3.79 17.82 14.23
CA ALA A 87 3.69 16.41 14.55
C ALA A 87 4.25 15.52 13.42
N ALA A 88 3.88 15.81 12.16
CA ALA A 88 4.40 15.11 10.99
C ALA A 88 5.93 15.25 10.89
N ALA A 89 6.48 16.45 11.11
CA ALA A 89 7.91 16.69 11.12
C ALA A 89 8.62 15.91 12.24
N LEU A 90 8.13 16.03 13.48
CA LEU A 90 8.75 15.46 14.67
C LEU A 90 8.84 13.93 14.62
N LEU A 91 7.79 13.27 14.14
CA LEU A 91 7.72 11.81 14.02
C LEU A 91 8.77 11.22 13.05
N MET A 92 9.42 12.04 12.23
CA MET A 92 10.50 11.60 11.34
C MET A 92 11.88 11.59 11.99
N PHE A 93 12.01 12.07 13.24
CA PHE A 93 13.27 12.14 13.97
C PHE A 93 13.42 11.06 15.05
N PRO A 94 14.66 10.64 15.37
CA PRO A 94 14.93 9.58 16.37
C PRO A 94 14.39 9.87 17.78
N ILE A 95 14.17 11.14 18.13
CA ILE A 95 13.59 11.55 19.41
C ILE A 95 12.20 10.94 19.65
N THR A 96 11.49 10.56 18.58
CA THR A 96 10.19 9.90 18.66
C THR A 96 10.25 8.38 18.69
N SER A 97 11.44 7.78 18.75
CA SER A 97 11.64 6.32 18.67
C SER A 97 10.77 5.50 19.62
N ALA A 98 10.52 5.99 20.84
CA ALA A 98 9.61 5.34 21.79
C ALA A 98 8.20 5.16 21.22
N LEU A 99 7.65 6.18 20.55
CA LEU A 99 6.33 6.10 19.91
C LEU A 99 6.29 4.99 18.85
N TRP A 100 7.36 4.88 18.06
CA TRP A 100 7.50 3.87 17.01
C TRP A 100 7.67 2.45 17.54
N GLN A 101 8.22 2.29 18.75
CA GLN A 101 8.40 0.99 19.40
C GLN A 101 7.11 0.51 20.07
N TYR A 102 6.41 1.39 20.80
CA TYR A 102 5.27 1.00 21.63
C TYR A 102 3.93 1.06 20.90
N LEU A 103 3.78 1.87 19.85
CA LEU A 103 2.53 1.92 19.09
C LEU A 103 2.50 0.79 18.04
N PRO A 104 1.62 -0.23 18.20
CA PRO A 104 1.74 -1.53 17.53
C PRO A 104 1.59 -1.50 16.00
N LYS A 105 1.14 -0.38 15.42
CA LYS A 105 0.99 -0.18 13.98
C LYS A 105 2.04 0.73 13.36
N LEU A 106 2.67 1.63 14.12
CA LEU A 106 3.70 2.52 13.59
C LEU A 106 4.97 1.75 13.20
N ARG A 107 5.31 0.69 13.92
CA ARG A 107 6.46 -0.18 13.60
C ARG A 107 6.45 -0.74 12.16
N PHE A 108 5.27 -0.87 11.55
CA PHE A 108 5.11 -1.41 10.19
C PHE A 108 5.19 -0.37 9.07
N VAL A 109 5.30 0.92 9.40
CA VAL A 109 5.43 1.97 8.37
C VAL A 109 6.85 1.99 7.77
N GLN A 110 7.82 1.27 8.38
CA GLN A 110 9.23 1.02 7.99
C GLN A 110 10.12 2.27 7.86
N PHE A 111 9.58 3.30 7.23
CA PHE A 111 10.26 4.51 6.81
C PHE A 111 9.53 5.73 7.36
N PRO A 112 9.96 6.28 8.52
CA PRO A 112 9.33 7.45 9.14
C PRO A 112 9.18 8.63 8.19
N TRP A 113 10.15 8.82 7.29
CA TRP A 113 10.13 9.89 6.29
C TRP A 113 8.93 9.83 5.31
N ARG A 114 8.14 8.74 5.28
CA ARG A 114 6.84 8.72 4.58
C ARG A 114 5.87 9.79 5.08
N LEU A 115 6.06 10.30 6.30
CA LEU A 115 5.30 11.43 6.84
C LEU A 115 5.60 12.76 6.14
N LEU A 116 6.56 12.82 5.19
CA LEU A 116 6.66 13.92 4.24
C LEU A 116 5.36 14.13 3.46
N LEU A 117 4.59 13.08 3.18
CA LEU A 117 3.26 13.21 2.57
C LEU A 117 2.30 14.03 3.45
N CYS A 118 2.33 13.79 4.77
CA CYS A 118 1.55 14.54 5.74
C CYS A 118 2.09 15.97 5.91
N LEU A 119 3.42 16.13 5.91
CA LEU A 119 4.08 17.44 5.95
C LEU A 119 3.69 18.31 4.75
N GLY A 120 3.63 17.72 3.55
CA GLY A 120 3.27 18.38 2.31
C GLY A 120 1.84 18.98 2.32
N VAL A 121 0.91 18.38 3.08
CA VAL A 121 -0.43 18.98 3.29
C VAL A 121 -0.30 20.29 4.07
N GLY A 122 0.48 20.28 5.16
CA GLY A 122 0.79 21.47 5.94
C GLY A 122 1.51 22.53 5.11
N PHE A 123 2.52 22.10 4.35
CA PHE A 123 3.27 22.93 3.42
C PHE A 123 2.35 23.65 2.44
N SER A 124 1.44 22.91 1.79
CA SER A 124 0.51 23.49 0.80
C SER A 124 -0.38 24.56 1.42
N LEU A 125 -0.92 24.31 2.62
CA LEU A 125 -1.76 25.27 3.32
C LEU A 125 -0.99 26.52 3.77
N VAL A 126 0.22 26.34 4.30
CA VAL A 126 1.10 27.44 4.74
C VAL A 126 1.58 28.28 3.55
N VAL A 127 1.91 27.66 2.41
CA VAL A 127 2.27 28.36 1.18
C VAL A 127 1.12 29.25 0.73
N VAL A 128 -0.10 28.71 0.62
CA VAL A 128 -1.28 29.48 0.21
C VAL A 128 -1.54 30.63 1.19
N ALA A 129 -1.36 30.40 2.48
CA ALA A 129 -1.52 31.42 3.51
C ALA A 129 -0.44 32.52 3.46
N GLY A 130 0.81 32.15 3.21
CA GLY A 130 1.98 33.03 3.23
C GLY A 130 2.25 33.78 1.93
N THR A 131 1.74 33.30 0.79
CA THR A 131 1.98 33.90 -0.53
C THR A 131 0.72 34.59 -1.07
N ARG A 132 0.55 35.86 -0.69
CA ARG A 132 -0.62 36.66 -1.14
C ARG A 132 -0.49 37.26 -2.54
N ARG A 133 0.75 37.50 -2.99
CA ARG A 133 1.03 38.11 -4.30
C ARG A 133 1.06 37.04 -5.40
N ALA A 134 0.43 37.33 -6.54
CA ALA A 134 0.37 36.41 -7.68
C ALA A 134 1.76 36.00 -8.17
N PHE A 135 2.71 36.93 -8.24
CA PHE A 135 4.09 36.64 -8.61
C PHE A 135 4.76 35.66 -7.63
N SER A 136 4.65 35.90 -6.32
CA SER A 136 5.21 34.98 -5.31
C SER A 136 4.59 33.59 -5.38
N ARG A 137 3.27 33.50 -5.65
CA ARG A 137 2.59 32.22 -5.88
C ARG A 137 3.13 31.52 -7.13
N ALA A 138 3.29 32.24 -8.23
CA ALA A 138 3.83 31.69 -9.47
C ALA A 138 5.26 31.16 -9.27
N VAL A 139 6.12 31.92 -8.57
CA VAL A 139 7.49 31.49 -8.24
C VAL A 139 7.48 30.21 -7.40
N VAL A 140 6.64 30.12 -6.36
CA VAL A 140 6.56 28.89 -5.54
C VAL A 140 6.03 27.70 -6.35
N CYS A 141 4.98 27.90 -7.18
CA CYS A 141 4.47 26.84 -8.04
C CYS A 141 5.51 26.36 -9.06
N LEU A 142 6.25 27.28 -9.69
CA LEU A 142 7.33 26.94 -10.63
C LEU A 142 8.48 26.22 -9.92
N MET A 143 8.85 26.64 -8.70
CA MET A 143 9.85 25.96 -7.90
C MET A 143 9.42 24.53 -7.54
N LEU A 144 8.17 24.33 -7.11
CA LEU A 144 7.61 23.01 -6.80
C LEU A 144 7.55 22.11 -8.03
N LEU A 145 7.16 22.66 -9.17
CA LEU A 145 7.20 21.96 -10.45
C LEU A 145 8.64 21.55 -10.80
N GLY A 146 9.60 22.47 -10.66
CA GLY A 146 11.02 22.21 -10.86
C GLY A 146 11.56 21.09 -9.96
N VAL A 147 11.22 21.11 -8.66
CA VAL A 147 11.59 20.05 -7.71
C VAL A 147 10.97 18.70 -8.11
N THR A 148 9.71 18.70 -8.57
CA THR A 148 9.03 17.47 -9.00
C THR A 148 9.65 16.90 -10.28
N LEU A 149 9.95 17.76 -11.26
CA LEU A 149 10.63 17.37 -12.50
C LEU A 149 12.05 16.88 -12.24
N PHE A 150 12.79 17.57 -11.37
CA PHE A 150 14.13 17.15 -10.95
C PHE A 150 14.10 15.82 -10.21
N GLY A 151 13.18 15.66 -9.26
CA GLY A 151 12.96 14.41 -8.53
C GLY A 151 12.62 13.27 -9.48
N GLN A 152 11.71 13.50 -10.45
CA GLN A 152 11.37 12.53 -11.47
C GLN A 152 12.57 12.17 -12.35
N HIS A 153 13.37 13.15 -12.76
CA HIS A 153 14.58 12.90 -13.54
C HIS A 153 15.59 12.07 -12.74
N PHE A 154 15.85 12.43 -11.48
CA PHE A 154 16.78 11.73 -10.61
C PHE A 154 16.35 10.29 -10.31
N VAL A 155 15.07 10.08 -9.98
CA VAL A 155 14.50 8.74 -9.81
C VAL A 155 14.60 7.97 -11.12
N SER A 156 14.28 8.59 -12.27
CA SER A 156 14.40 7.93 -13.57
C SER A 156 15.83 7.52 -13.88
N LEU A 157 16.85 8.32 -13.52
CA LEU A 157 18.25 7.95 -13.71
C LEU A 157 18.65 6.76 -12.83
N HIS A 158 18.26 6.76 -11.55
CA HIS A 158 18.56 5.67 -10.63
C HIS A 158 17.83 4.36 -11.01
N TRP A 159 16.61 4.46 -11.50
CA TRP A 159 15.79 3.29 -11.85
C TRP A 159 15.99 2.81 -13.29
N ARG A 160 16.45 3.66 -14.22
CA ARG A 160 16.78 3.24 -15.61
C ARG A 160 17.99 2.31 -15.68
N HIS A 161 18.90 2.37 -14.71
CA HIS A 161 20.07 1.49 -14.62
C HIS A 161 19.80 0.26 -13.73
N ALA A 162 18.58 0.14 -13.19
CA ALA A 162 18.21 -1.07 -12.48
C ALA A 162 17.79 -2.10 -13.53
N ASP A 163 18.75 -2.93 -13.96
CA ASP A 163 18.52 -4.10 -14.83
C ASP A 163 17.29 -4.92 -14.38
N SER A 164 16.98 -4.86 -13.08
CA SER A 164 15.81 -5.46 -12.45
C SER A 164 14.46 -5.07 -13.03
N PHE A 165 14.23 -3.87 -13.57
CA PHE A 165 12.92 -3.52 -14.14
C PHE A 165 12.67 -4.21 -15.47
N GLN A 166 13.65 -4.19 -16.38
CA GLN A 166 13.55 -4.85 -17.68
C GLN A 166 13.51 -6.38 -17.51
N GLU A 167 14.33 -6.92 -16.61
CA GLU A 167 14.27 -8.33 -16.24
C GLU A 167 12.91 -8.73 -15.67
N MET A 168 12.37 -7.95 -14.73
CA MET A 168 11.05 -8.23 -14.15
C MET A 168 9.94 -8.13 -15.20
N TYR A 169 10.00 -7.11 -16.07
CA TYR A 169 9.05 -6.95 -17.16
C TYR A 169 9.09 -8.13 -18.13
N GLY A 170 10.29 -8.54 -18.56
CA GLY A 170 10.50 -9.70 -19.43
C GLY A 170 10.01 -11.00 -18.78
N ALA A 171 10.32 -11.23 -17.51
CA ALA A 171 9.87 -12.42 -16.77
C ALA A 171 8.34 -12.49 -16.62
N VAL A 172 7.67 -11.34 -16.47
CA VAL A 172 6.20 -11.27 -16.48
C VAL A 172 5.65 -11.56 -17.88
N GLN A 173 6.21 -10.97 -18.94
CA GLN A 173 5.78 -11.24 -20.32
C GLN A 173 5.96 -12.70 -20.73
N ASN A 174 7.07 -13.32 -20.30
CA ASN A 174 7.37 -14.73 -20.57
C ASN A 174 6.59 -15.71 -19.67
N GLY A 175 5.81 -15.20 -18.72
CA GLY A 175 5.00 -16.01 -17.80
C GLY A 175 5.80 -16.75 -16.71
N GLU A 176 7.07 -16.40 -16.53
CA GLU A 176 7.91 -16.87 -15.41
C GLU A 176 7.48 -16.23 -14.09
N GLY A 177 7.00 -14.98 -14.15
CA GLY A 177 6.62 -14.18 -12.99
C GLY A 177 7.83 -13.51 -12.33
N TYR A 178 7.68 -13.09 -11.08
CA TYR A 178 8.73 -12.38 -10.34
C TYR A 178 8.79 -12.83 -8.88
N LYS A 179 9.91 -12.50 -8.22
CA LYS A 179 10.13 -12.79 -6.81
C LYS A 179 9.08 -12.07 -5.95
N GLY A 180 8.32 -12.81 -5.15
CA GLY A 180 7.42 -12.23 -4.16
C GLY A 180 8.16 -11.58 -2.99
N ALA A 181 7.44 -10.87 -2.14
CA ALA A 181 7.98 -10.36 -0.87
C ALA A 181 7.67 -11.34 0.26
N ALA A 182 8.64 -11.56 1.16
CA ALA A 182 8.56 -12.53 2.26
C ALA A 182 7.36 -12.28 3.18
N GLU A 183 7.04 -11.01 3.41
CA GLU A 183 5.95 -10.56 4.26
C GLU A 183 4.55 -10.90 3.75
N TYR A 184 4.40 -11.21 2.46
CA TYR A 184 3.13 -11.56 1.84
C TYR A 184 2.94 -13.07 1.66
N VAL A 185 3.96 -13.89 1.95
CA VAL A 185 3.82 -15.34 1.93
C VAL A 185 2.71 -15.76 2.92
N PRO A 186 1.82 -16.72 2.58
CA PRO A 186 0.74 -17.15 3.44
C PRO A 186 1.20 -17.53 4.86
N ALA A 187 0.41 -17.14 5.85
CA ALA A 187 0.65 -17.48 7.24
C ALA A 187 0.77 -19.01 7.41
N GLY A 188 1.74 -19.44 8.21
CA GLY A 188 2.05 -20.86 8.43
C GLY A 188 2.97 -21.50 7.37
N SER A 189 3.35 -20.76 6.32
CA SER A 189 4.37 -21.17 5.34
C SER A 189 5.72 -20.54 5.66
N ASP A 190 6.81 -21.09 5.13
CA ASP A 190 8.17 -20.59 5.40
C ASP A 190 8.60 -19.58 4.31
N PRO A 191 8.75 -18.29 4.64
CA PRO A 191 9.07 -17.24 3.66
C PRO A 191 10.51 -17.30 3.14
N ARG A 192 11.35 -18.23 3.62
CA ARG A 192 12.69 -18.50 3.07
C ARG A 192 12.63 -19.37 1.82
N TYR A 193 11.52 -20.07 1.59
CA TYR A 193 11.33 -20.96 0.45
C TYR A 193 10.40 -20.33 -0.56
N GLU A 194 10.83 -20.28 -1.82
CA GLU A 194 10.01 -19.80 -2.92
C GLU A 194 9.39 -20.95 -3.70
N PRO A 195 8.15 -20.77 -4.20
CA PRO A 195 7.62 -21.66 -5.23
C PRO A 195 8.58 -21.78 -6.42
N ASN A 196 8.73 -23.00 -6.94
CA ASN A 196 9.55 -23.24 -8.12
C ASN A 196 8.97 -22.47 -9.32
N ARG A 197 9.75 -21.51 -9.86
CA ARG A 197 9.34 -20.66 -10.98
C ARG A 197 9.18 -21.43 -12.29
N GLN A 198 9.91 -22.53 -12.45
CA GLN A 198 9.87 -23.39 -13.63
C GLN A 198 8.71 -24.40 -13.57
N MET A 199 8.03 -24.54 -12.43
CA MET A 199 6.85 -25.40 -12.31
C MET A 199 5.77 -24.89 -13.28
N PRO A 200 5.04 -25.78 -13.98
CA PRO A 200 3.88 -25.37 -14.76
C PRO A 200 2.82 -24.71 -13.87
N LYS A 201 1.87 -24.01 -14.49
CA LYS A 201 0.77 -23.32 -13.77
C LYS A 201 0.00 -24.24 -12.81
N VAL A 202 -0.13 -25.52 -13.16
CA VAL A 202 -0.69 -26.58 -12.32
C VAL A 202 0.13 -27.84 -12.54
N ALA A 203 0.49 -28.54 -11.47
CA ALA A 203 1.18 -29.83 -11.51
C ALA A 203 0.53 -30.82 -10.55
N ALA A 204 0.58 -32.12 -10.85
CA ALA A 204 0.24 -33.15 -9.87
C ALA A 204 1.33 -33.25 -8.79
N GLU A 205 0.93 -33.47 -7.53
CA GLU A 205 1.84 -33.72 -6.41
C GLU A 205 2.44 -35.14 -6.45
N SER A 206 1.69 -36.09 -7.04
CA SER A 206 2.08 -37.49 -7.22
C SER A 206 2.73 -37.75 -8.57
N ASP A 207 3.49 -38.85 -8.68
CA ASP A 207 4.03 -39.36 -9.95
C ASP A 207 2.95 -39.84 -10.94
N VAL A 208 1.67 -39.89 -10.51
CA VAL A 208 0.55 -40.17 -11.41
C VAL A 208 0.38 -38.99 -12.38
N PRO A 209 0.55 -39.20 -13.69
CA PRO A 209 0.41 -38.12 -14.66
C PRO A 209 -1.05 -37.66 -14.74
N ALA A 210 -1.27 -36.37 -14.52
CA ALA A 210 -2.54 -35.72 -14.80
C ALA A 210 -2.40 -34.85 -16.05
N ARG A 211 -3.31 -35.00 -17.01
CA ARG A 211 -3.38 -34.13 -18.18
C ARG A 211 -4.06 -32.83 -17.78
N ILE A 212 -3.33 -31.73 -17.88
CA ILE A 212 -3.81 -30.39 -17.54
C ILE A 212 -4.04 -29.57 -18.81
N GLU A 213 -5.23 -28.99 -18.93
CA GLU A 213 -5.59 -28.07 -20.00
C GLU A 213 -6.02 -26.74 -19.38
N ILE A 214 -5.22 -25.68 -19.56
CA ILE A 214 -5.51 -24.35 -19.04
C ILE A 214 -6.42 -23.60 -20.03
N GLN A 215 -7.64 -23.24 -19.61
CA GLN A 215 -8.52 -22.38 -20.41
C GLN A 215 -8.32 -20.90 -20.10
N GLU A 216 -8.04 -20.56 -18.84
CA GLU A 216 -7.86 -19.18 -18.40
C GLU A 216 -6.87 -19.08 -17.25
N TRP A 217 -6.04 -18.03 -17.29
CA TRP A 217 -5.10 -17.71 -16.21
C TRP A 217 -5.04 -16.19 -15.98
N ALA A 218 -6.17 -15.60 -15.56
CA ALA A 218 -6.30 -14.18 -15.26
C ALA A 218 -5.86 -13.86 -13.83
N ALA A 219 -5.76 -12.58 -13.47
CA ALA A 219 -5.34 -12.16 -12.13
C ALA A 219 -6.27 -12.70 -11.02
N GLU A 220 -7.59 -12.57 -11.21
CA GLU A 220 -8.62 -12.92 -10.22
C GLU A 220 -9.38 -14.22 -10.55
N SER A 221 -9.04 -14.90 -11.65
CA SER A 221 -9.74 -16.11 -12.11
C SER A 221 -8.76 -17.09 -12.76
N LYS A 222 -8.85 -18.38 -12.40
CA LYS A 222 -8.12 -19.48 -13.03
C LYS A 222 -9.12 -20.55 -13.44
N ARG A 223 -9.13 -20.93 -14.71
CA ARG A 223 -9.96 -22.04 -15.22
C ARG A 223 -9.09 -23.05 -15.94
N PHE A 224 -9.14 -24.29 -15.46
CA PHE A 224 -8.41 -25.39 -16.05
C PHE A 224 -9.20 -26.69 -15.94
N THR A 225 -8.89 -27.63 -16.81
CA THR A 225 -9.38 -29.01 -16.74
C THR A 225 -8.21 -29.90 -16.35
N ALA A 226 -8.45 -30.81 -15.42
CA ALA A 226 -7.49 -31.83 -15.02
C ALA A 226 -8.10 -33.22 -15.21
N GLU A 227 -7.40 -34.08 -15.94
CA GLU A 227 -7.81 -35.45 -16.20
C GLU A 227 -6.76 -36.40 -15.64
N SER A 228 -7.17 -37.29 -14.73
CA SER A 228 -6.30 -38.27 -14.08
C SER A 228 -7.02 -39.61 -13.97
N GLN A 229 -6.30 -40.73 -14.09
CA GLN A 229 -6.88 -42.07 -13.93
C GLN A 229 -7.14 -42.43 -12.45
N GLN A 230 -6.48 -41.74 -11.52
CA GLN A 230 -6.61 -41.96 -10.08
C GLN A 230 -6.88 -40.64 -9.36
N PRO A 231 -7.46 -40.68 -8.13
CA PRO A 231 -7.52 -39.50 -7.28
C PRO A 231 -6.14 -38.86 -7.14
N THR A 232 -6.05 -37.55 -7.34
CA THR A 232 -4.78 -36.83 -7.36
C THR A 232 -4.90 -35.50 -6.64
N ARG A 233 -3.77 -34.99 -6.15
CA ARG A 233 -3.66 -33.66 -5.57
C ARG A 233 -2.90 -32.78 -6.55
N LEU A 234 -3.51 -31.67 -6.93
CA LEU A 234 -2.90 -30.71 -7.84
C LEU A 234 -2.33 -29.54 -7.04
N VAL A 235 -1.05 -29.27 -7.23
CA VAL A 235 -0.42 -28.05 -6.77
C VAL A 235 -0.64 -26.97 -7.83
N VAL A 236 -1.30 -25.88 -7.44
CA VAL A 236 -1.49 -24.70 -8.28
C VAL A 236 -0.33 -23.74 -8.02
N ARG A 237 0.22 -23.13 -9.08
CA ARG A 237 1.25 -22.08 -8.97
C ARG A 237 0.62 -20.75 -8.53
N LEU A 238 0.02 -20.77 -7.33
CA LEU A 238 -0.77 -19.72 -6.72
C LEU A 238 -0.73 -19.89 -5.19
N PHE A 239 -0.49 -18.82 -4.44
CA PHE A 239 -0.59 -18.86 -2.98
C PHE A 239 -2.03 -19.02 -2.49
N ASN A 240 -2.23 -19.83 -1.44
CA ASN A 240 -3.54 -20.12 -0.88
C ASN A 240 -3.99 -19.06 0.13
N TYR A 241 -4.51 -17.94 -0.35
CA TYR A 241 -5.17 -16.94 0.50
C TYR A 241 -6.65 -17.26 0.73
N PRO A 242 -7.23 -16.90 1.90
CA PRO A 242 -8.64 -17.16 2.20
C PRO A 242 -9.67 -16.52 1.27
N ALA A 243 -9.27 -15.55 0.45
CA ALA A 243 -10.13 -14.91 -0.54
C ALA A 243 -10.33 -15.74 -1.82
N TRP A 244 -9.54 -16.80 -2.02
CA TRP A 244 -9.74 -17.72 -3.13
C TRP A 244 -10.83 -18.74 -2.84
N HIS A 245 -11.76 -18.88 -3.78
CA HIS A 245 -12.77 -19.93 -3.79
C HIS A 245 -12.47 -20.91 -4.90
N VAL A 246 -12.52 -22.20 -4.58
CA VAL A 246 -12.26 -23.29 -5.53
C VAL A 246 -13.54 -24.08 -5.75
N GLU A 247 -13.87 -24.29 -7.01
CA GLU A 247 -14.96 -25.15 -7.44
C GLU A 247 -14.40 -26.23 -8.37
N ALA A 248 -14.80 -27.48 -8.15
CA ALA A 248 -14.56 -28.59 -9.05
C ALA A 248 -15.90 -29.15 -9.53
N ASN A 249 -16.10 -29.21 -10.85
CA ASN A 249 -17.34 -29.67 -11.48
C ASN A 249 -18.60 -28.95 -10.96
N GLY A 250 -18.49 -27.65 -10.67
CA GLY A 250 -19.58 -26.81 -10.16
C GLY A 250 -19.90 -26.99 -8.67
N ARG A 251 -19.08 -27.74 -7.92
CA ARG A 251 -19.20 -27.89 -6.47
C ARG A 251 -18.01 -27.24 -5.77
N ALA A 252 -18.26 -26.54 -4.67
CA ALA A 252 -17.19 -25.97 -3.85
C ALA A 252 -16.30 -27.07 -3.27
N VAL A 253 -14.99 -26.88 -3.35
CA VAL A 253 -13.98 -27.79 -2.80
C VAL A 253 -13.03 -27.01 -1.91
N SER A 254 -12.66 -27.58 -0.77
CA SER A 254 -11.65 -27.00 0.12
C SER A 254 -10.26 -27.16 -0.49
N ALA A 255 -9.48 -26.08 -0.49
CA ALA A 255 -8.09 -26.12 -0.91
C ALA A 255 -7.16 -26.15 0.30
N ASP A 256 -6.20 -27.09 0.27
CA ASP A 256 -5.14 -27.18 1.26
C ASP A 256 -3.99 -26.21 0.94
N THR A 257 -3.17 -25.93 1.93
CA THR A 257 -1.94 -25.13 1.79
C THR A 257 -0.73 -26.05 1.83
N LYS A 258 0.16 -25.95 0.85
CA LYS A 258 1.43 -26.67 0.84
C LYS A 258 2.33 -26.17 1.98
N VAL A 259 2.73 -27.10 2.86
CA VAL A 259 3.35 -26.85 4.18
C VAL A 259 4.56 -25.90 4.15
N ILE A 260 5.32 -25.86 3.05
CA ILE A 260 6.52 -25.02 2.95
C ILE A 260 6.26 -23.77 2.11
N THR A 261 5.74 -23.93 0.89
CA THR A 261 5.68 -22.84 -0.08
C THR A 261 4.37 -22.06 -0.04
N GLY A 262 3.38 -22.46 0.75
CA GLY A 262 2.09 -21.77 0.83
C GLY A 262 1.22 -21.86 -0.42
N GLN A 263 1.60 -22.71 -1.37
CA GLN A 263 0.84 -22.92 -2.60
C GLN A 263 -0.48 -23.63 -2.33
N MET A 264 -1.49 -23.30 -3.13
CA MET A 264 -2.78 -23.94 -3.12
C MET A 264 -2.69 -25.38 -3.64
N VAL A 265 -3.27 -26.31 -2.91
CA VAL A 265 -3.36 -27.73 -3.25
C VAL A 265 -4.83 -28.14 -3.31
N ILE A 266 -5.25 -28.70 -4.44
CA ILE A 266 -6.63 -29.10 -4.69
C ILE A 266 -6.69 -30.62 -4.87
N ALA A 267 -7.43 -31.30 -4.00
CA ALA A 267 -7.69 -32.73 -4.13
C ALA A 267 -8.83 -32.96 -5.13
N LEU A 268 -8.60 -33.82 -6.14
CA LEU A 268 -9.57 -34.16 -7.16
C LEU A 268 -9.76 -35.69 -7.22
N GLY A 269 -10.99 -36.12 -7.51
CA GLY A 269 -11.28 -37.52 -7.83
C GLY A 269 -10.71 -37.93 -9.19
N ALA A 270 -10.69 -39.24 -9.45
CA ALA A 270 -10.35 -39.76 -10.78
C ALA A 270 -11.34 -39.25 -11.86
N GLY A 271 -10.86 -39.23 -13.10
CA GLY A 271 -11.58 -38.75 -14.28
C GLY A 271 -11.26 -37.30 -14.63
N ARG A 272 -12.12 -36.73 -15.48
CA ARG A 272 -12.02 -35.36 -15.97
C ARG A 272 -12.73 -34.40 -15.03
N ASN A 273 -11.98 -33.49 -14.43
CA ASN A 273 -12.47 -32.48 -13.51
C ASN A 273 -12.27 -31.08 -14.07
N ARG A 274 -13.33 -30.28 -14.13
CA ARG A 274 -13.26 -28.86 -14.47
C ARG A 274 -13.10 -28.04 -13.20
N VAL A 275 -11.98 -27.35 -13.07
CA VAL A 275 -11.63 -26.55 -11.89
C VAL A 275 -11.77 -25.06 -12.22
N ASN A 276 -12.45 -24.34 -11.34
CA ASN A 276 -12.60 -22.89 -11.36
C ASN A 276 -12.08 -22.33 -10.03
N VAL A 277 -11.12 -21.41 -10.09
CA VAL A 277 -10.55 -20.75 -8.92
C VAL A 277 -10.79 -19.25 -9.06
N VAL A 278 -11.60 -18.67 -8.18
CA VAL A 278 -12.05 -17.28 -8.27
C VAL A 278 -11.67 -16.52 -7.02
N PHE A 279 -11.13 -15.31 -7.19
CA PHE A 279 -10.84 -14.39 -6.10
C PHE A 279 -12.10 -13.63 -5.73
N ALA A 280 -12.65 -13.89 -4.56
CA ALA A 280 -13.85 -13.19 -4.10
C ALA A 280 -13.51 -12.01 -3.19
N ARG A 281 -14.46 -11.07 -3.10
CA ARG A 281 -14.42 -10.04 -2.07
C ARG A 281 -14.77 -10.65 -0.72
N THR A 282 -13.87 -10.48 0.22
CA THR A 282 -14.06 -10.86 1.62
C THR A 282 -14.92 -9.82 2.35
N TRP A 283 -15.47 -10.22 3.49
CA TRP A 283 -16.42 -9.40 4.24
C TRP A 283 -15.81 -8.06 4.68
N ASP A 284 -14.52 -8.03 5.02
CA ASP A 284 -13.79 -6.87 5.51
C ASP A 284 -13.64 -5.80 4.41
N ARG A 285 -13.42 -6.23 3.17
CA ARG A 285 -13.41 -5.36 1.98
C ARG A 285 -14.80 -4.79 1.70
N ILE A 286 -15.85 -5.60 1.85
CA ILE A 286 -17.24 -5.15 1.68
C ILE A 286 -17.59 -4.12 2.76
N ALA A 287 -17.29 -4.41 4.03
CA ALA A 287 -17.52 -3.51 5.15
C ALA A 287 -16.76 -2.19 4.96
N GLY A 288 -15.50 -2.24 4.54
CA GLY A 288 -14.69 -1.07 4.22
C GLY A 288 -15.32 -0.20 3.13
N ALA A 289 -15.78 -0.82 2.04
CA ALA A 289 -16.45 -0.12 0.94
C ALA A 289 -17.75 0.56 1.41
N VAL A 290 -18.60 -0.16 2.16
CA VAL A 290 -19.87 0.36 2.69
C VAL A 290 -19.63 1.54 3.64
N ILE A 291 -18.72 1.41 4.61
CA ILE A 291 -18.40 2.48 5.57
C ILE A 291 -17.87 3.72 4.86
N SER A 292 -17.07 3.54 3.80
CA SER A 292 -16.55 4.64 3.00
C SER A 292 -17.66 5.34 2.22
N ALA A 293 -18.54 4.58 1.58
CA ALA A 293 -19.68 5.11 0.83
C ALA A 293 -20.65 5.88 1.73
N VAL A 294 -21.00 5.32 2.90
CA VAL A 294 -21.87 5.99 3.88
C VAL A 294 -21.21 7.27 4.41
N THR A 295 -19.91 7.22 4.74
CA THR A 295 -19.19 8.44 5.15
C THR A 295 -19.24 9.50 4.05
N PHE A 296 -19.01 9.11 2.79
CA PHE A 296 -19.01 10.02 1.66
C PHE A 296 -20.39 10.66 1.45
N LEU A 297 -21.45 9.86 1.50
CA LEU A 297 -22.83 10.34 1.39
C LEU A 297 -23.17 11.31 2.53
N PHE A 298 -22.79 10.98 3.77
CA PHE A 298 -22.99 11.86 4.91
C PHE A 298 -22.27 13.21 4.73
N LEU A 299 -21.03 13.18 4.24
CA LEU A 299 -20.28 14.41 3.96
C LEU A 299 -20.94 15.23 2.84
N LEU A 300 -21.43 14.60 1.78
CA LEU A 300 -22.17 15.29 0.71
C LEU A 300 -23.44 15.94 1.24
N VAL A 301 -24.26 15.21 1.99
CA VAL A 301 -25.50 15.73 2.59
C VAL A 301 -25.18 16.87 3.54
N TYR A 302 -24.15 16.73 4.37
CA TYR A 302 -23.70 17.78 5.27
C TYR A 302 -23.28 19.05 4.50
N LEU A 303 -22.50 18.92 3.43
CA LEU A 303 -22.05 20.04 2.61
C LEU A 303 -23.21 20.75 1.90
N VAL A 304 -24.18 19.99 1.37
CA VAL A 304 -25.39 20.56 0.74
C VAL A 304 -26.23 21.29 1.78
N TYR A 305 -26.53 20.66 2.92
CA TYR A 305 -27.31 21.27 3.99
C TYR A 305 -26.63 22.54 4.53
N TRP A 306 -25.31 22.53 4.70
CA TRP A 306 -24.56 23.69 5.18
C TRP A 306 -24.53 24.84 4.16
N LYS A 307 -24.49 24.54 2.85
CA LYS A 307 -24.64 25.56 1.79
C LYS A 307 -26.03 26.19 1.74
N HIS A 308 -27.08 25.51 2.18
CA HIS A 308 -28.45 26.04 2.20
C HIS A 308 -28.81 26.82 3.48
N LYS A 309 -28.05 26.67 4.58
CA LYS A 309 -28.22 27.49 5.80
C LYS A 309 -28.07 29.01 5.62
N PRO A 310 -27.18 29.57 4.77
CA PRO A 310 -27.13 31.01 4.54
C PRO A 310 -28.38 31.57 3.82
N LEU A 311 -29.11 30.76 3.03
CA LEU A 311 -30.33 31.18 2.35
C LEU A 311 -31.56 31.24 3.28
N MET A 312 -31.67 30.35 4.27
CA MET A 312 -32.79 30.36 5.21
C MET A 312 -32.74 31.51 6.23
N ARG A 313 -31.57 32.11 6.49
CA ARG A 313 -31.49 33.32 7.34
C ARG A 313 -32.05 34.58 6.67
N TYR A 314 -32.17 34.61 5.34
CA TYR A 314 -32.71 35.75 4.61
C TYR A 314 -34.25 35.76 4.56
N PHE A 315 -34.89 34.60 4.72
CA PHE A 315 -36.35 34.46 4.72
C PHE A 315 -36.98 34.37 6.11
N ALA A 316 -36.16 34.31 7.18
CA ALA A 316 -36.65 34.33 8.57
C ALA A 316 -36.56 35.73 9.21
N SER A 317 -36.20 36.77 8.44
CA SER A 317 -36.09 38.16 8.89
C SER A 317 -36.98 39.13 8.10
N VAL A 318 -38.01 38.62 7.44
CA VAL A 318 -39.09 39.38 6.79
C VAL A 318 -40.39 38.99 7.46
#